data_AF-A0A0F8WGM7-F1
#
_entry.id   AF-A0A0F8WGM7-F1
#
_cell.length_a   1.000
_cell.length_b   1.000
_cell.length_c   1.000
_cell.angle_alpha   90.00
_cell.angle_beta   90.00
_cell.angle_gamma   90.00
#
_symmetry.space_group_name_H-M   'P 1'
#
loop_
_entity.id
_entity.type
_entity.pdbx_description
1 polymer ?
#
loop_
_entity_poly.entity_id
_entity_poly.type
_entity_poly.pdbx_seq_one_letter_code
_entity_poly.pdbx_strand_id
1 'polypeptide(L)'
;MQVGQSILVCDVGGGTTDFTLVGIRAGATGLRFDRLAVGDGEGFIMVIDTADWSIDKDFRATARGPIWALDFSGDGTDILAAGLEPTVYAWPLDTMEPYSPMAGVAPSFLRDPDTMENGERQFARKCSICHTLTEGTARRAGPSLYRLFGRQAGSLGDYTYSDALDGSDIVWSPETIDALFDQGPEHYVPGTKMPMQRITGPDDRADLIDYLRRATVSQE
;
A
#
# COMPACT_ATOMS: atom_id res chain seq x y z
N MET A 1 19.21 2.46 -6.33
CA MET A 1 20.14 3.24 -5.50
C MET A 1 21.29 3.70 -6.38
N GLN A 2 21.40 5.00 -6.62
CA GLN A 2 22.60 5.56 -7.23
C GLN A 2 23.76 5.47 -6.23
N VAL A 3 24.99 5.44 -6.76
CA VAL A 3 26.21 5.48 -5.94
C VAL A 3 26.20 6.80 -5.14
N GLY A 4 26.18 6.71 -3.81
CA GLY A 4 26.31 7.88 -2.92
C GLY A 4 25.04 8.29 -2.14
N GLN A 5 23.94 7.54 -2.20
CA GLN A 5 22.80 7.77 -1.30
C GLN A 5 22.85 6.81 -0.10
N SER A 6 22.79 7.37 1.10
CA SER A 6 22.69 6.61 2.36
C SER A 6 21.38 6.97 3.03
N ILE A 7 20.47 6.01 3.16
CA ILE A 7 19.30 6.14 4.03
C ILE A 7 19.72 5.64 5.40
N LEU A 8 19.78 6.54 6.38
CA LEU A 8 19.95 6.15 7.78
C LEU A 8 18.56 5.98 8.38
N VAL A 9 18.21 4.73 8.74
CA VAL A 9 17.03 4.44 9.54
C VAL A 9 17.49 4.44 10.99
N CYS A 10 17.15 5.48 11.74
CA CYS A 10 17.40 5.53 13.18
C CYS A 10 16.12 5.22 13.96
N ASP A 11 16.19 4.20 14.80
CA ASP A 11 15.22 3.97 15.87
C ASP A 11 15.53 4.98 16.99
N VAL A 12 14.61 5.91 17.22
CA VAL A 12 14.72 6.94 18.25
C VAL A 12 13.90 6.56 19.49
N GLY A 13 13.88 5.28 19.87
CA GLY A 13 13.69 4.81 21.25
C GLY A 13 12.53 5.43 22.04
N GLY A 14 11.32 4.90 21.85
CA GLY A 14 10.16 5.12 22.73
C GLY A 14 9.07 4.04 22.64
N GLY A 15 9.20 3.11 21.70
CA GLY A 15 8.21 2.08 21.35
C GLY A 15 8.40 1.67 19.89
N THR A 16 7.83 0.54 19.48
CA THR A 16 8.02 -0.07 18.14
C THR A 16 7.34 0.69 16.99
N THR A 17 7.05 1.99 17.13
CA THR A 17 6.14 2.73 16.23
C THR A 17 6.76 3.90 15.48
N ASP A 18 7.93 4.41 15.88
CA ASP A 18 8.48 5.62 15.30
C ASP A 18 9.79 5.33 14.56
N PHE A 19 9.70 5.25 13.23
CA PHE A 19 10.87 5.16 12.35
C PHE A 19 11.11 6.52 11.73
N THR A 20 12.30 7.07 11.96
CA THR A 20 12.75 8.29 11.28
C THR A 20 13.57 7.92 10.05
N LEU A 21 13.12 8.39 8.89
CA LEU A 21 13.89 8.32 7.66
C LEU A 21 14.74 9.56 7.51
N VAL A 22 16.02 9.34 7.22
CA VAL A 22 17.00 10.39 6.98
C VAL A 22 17.45 10.35 5.52
N GLY A 23 17.10 11.39 4.76
CA GLY A 23 17.64 11.61 3.42
C GLY A 23 18.98 12.36 3.48
N ILE A 24 19.97 11.91 2.72
CA ILE A 24 21.29 12.57 2.61
C ILE A 24 21.67 12.66 1.13
N ARG A 25 22.11 13.85 0.69
CA ARG A 25 22.45 14.13 -0.72
C ARG A 25 23.95 13.90 -1.01
N ALA A 26 24.25 13.33 -2.16
CA ALA A 26 25.60 13.31 -2.72
C ALA A 26 25.89 14.63 -3.47
N GLY A 27 27.03 15.26 -3.19
CA GLY A 27 27.55 16.37 -3.98
C GLY A 27 28.63 15.93 -4.97
N ALA A 28 29.01 16.82 -5.89
CA ALA A 28 30.01 16.55 -6.95
C ALA A 28 31.41 16.13 -6.45
N THR A 29 31.71 16.32 -5.17
CA THR A 29 33.01 16.02 -4.53
C THR A 29 32.90 15.03 -3.37
N GLY A 30 31.77 14.32 -3.22
CA GLY A 30 31.48 13.42 -2.10
C GLY A 30 30.13 13.71 -1.43
N LEU A 31 29.81 13.01 -0.34
CA LEU A 31 28.59 13.28 0.44
C LEU A 31 28.61 14.73 0.94
N ARG A 32 27.60 15.53 0.58
CA ARG A 32 27.40 16.85 1.16
C ARG A 32 26.32 16.73 2.22
N PHE A 33 26.75 16.85 3.47
CA PHE A 33 25.89 16.98 4.63
C PHE A 33 25.64 18.47 4.85
N ASP A 34 24.89 19.12 3.97
CA ASP A 34 24.43 20.51 4.15
C ASP A 34 22.98 20.59 4.62
N ARG A 35 22.19 19.54 4.35
CA ARG A 35 20.83 19.42 4.88
C ARG A 35 20.50 17.99 5.30
N LEU A 36 19.65 17.88 6.31
CA LEU A 36 19.03 16.66 6.79
C LEU A 36 17.52 16.79 6.60
N ALA A 37 16.83 15.75 6.13
CA ALA A 37 15.38 15.69 6.18
C ALA A 37 14.94 14.50 7.05
N VAL A 38 13.98 14.73 7.94
CA VAL A 38 13.45 13.78 8.92
C VAL A 38 11.94 13.69 8.76
N GLY A 39 11.45 12.51 8.41
CA GLY A 39 10.01 12.21 8.38
C GLY A 39 9.53 11.54 9.67
N ASP A 40 8.28 11.82 10.07
CA ASP A 40 7.68 11.25 11.28
C ASP A 40 6.45 10.35 11.03
N GLY A 41 5.86 9.85 12.12
CA GLY A 41 4.69 8.98 12.13
C GLY A 41 3.36 9.66 11.75
N GLU A 42 3.31 11.00 11.80
CA GLU A 42 2.09 11.81 11.60
C GLU A 42 2.03 12.45 10.20
N GLY A 43 3.10 12.32 9.43
CA GLY A 43 3.21 12.79 8.05
C GLY A 43 3.92 14.14 7.93
N PHE A 44 4.67 14.56 8.95
CA PHE A 44 5.50 15.76 8.92
C PHE A 44 6.91 15.45 8.43
N ILE A 45 7.51 16.45 7.80
CA ILE A 45 8.92 16.48 7.43
C ILE A 45 9.55 17.71 8.04
N MET A 46 10.63 17.49 8.78
CA MET A 46 11.54 18.51 9.27
C MET A 46 12.81 18.51 8.43
N VAL A 47 13.22 19.69 7.95
CA VAL A 47 14.48 19.91 7.24
C VAL A 47 15.39 20.72 8.13
N ILE A 48 16.61 20.22 8.33
CA ILE A 48 17.61 20.78 9.23
C ILE A 48 18.83 21.21 8.41
N ASP A 49 19.31 22.43 8.62
CA ASP A 49 20.63 22.85 8.13
C ASP A 49 21.70 22.22 9.02
N THR A 50 22.59 21.41 8.45
CA THR A 50 23.60 20.67 9.23
C THR A 50 24.86 21.48 9.53
N ALA A 51 24.96 22.73 9.04
CA ALA A 51 26.04 23.63 9.41
C ALA A 51 25.85 24.19 10.84
N ASP A 52 24.61 24.50 11.22
CA ASP A 52 24.28 25.07 12.53
C ASP A 52 23.20 24.30 13.32
N TRP A 53 22.68 23.21 12.75
CA TRP A 53 21.61 22.37 13.31
C TRP A 53 20.29 23.10 13.51
N SER A 54 20.08 24.23 12.83
CA SER A 54 18.80 24.92 12.83
C SER A 54 17.76 24.20 11.97
N ILE A 55 16.49 24.32 12.37
CA ILE A 55 15.37 23.84 11.57
C ILE A 55 15.12 24.85 10.45
N ASP A 56 15.47 24.50 9.22
CA ASP A 56 15.17 25.30 8.02
C ASP A 56 13.66 25.25 7.73
N LYS A 57 13.05 24.06 7.86
CA LYS A 57 11.64 23.83 7.50
C LYS A 57 10.98 22.78 8.39
N ASP A 58 9.69 22.95 8.63
CA ASP A 58 8.82 21.97 9.29
C ASP A 58 7.42 22.09 8.67
N PHE A 59 6.96 21.01 8.03
CA PHE A 59 5.71 21.03 7.27
C PHE A 59 5.08 19.64 7.17
N ARG A 60 3.76 19.62 6.95
CA ARG A 60 3.01 18.39 6.73
C ARG A 60 3.08 17.97 5.27
N ALA A 61 3.78 16.87 5.00
CA ALA A 61 4.12 16.44 3.65
C ALA A 61 3.11 15.47 3.03
N THR A 62 2.35 14.73 3.84
CA THR A 62 1.29 13.82 3.39
C THR A 62 -0.07 14.23 3.96
N ALA A 63 -1.17 13.87 3.29
CA ALA A 63 -2.50 14.22 3.81
C ALA A 63 -2.89 13.36 5.03
N ARG A 64 -2.31 12.16 5.19
CA ARG A 64 -2.54 11.27 6.33
C ARG A 64 -1.48 10.17 6.45
N GLY A 65 -1.14 9.84 7.70
CA GLY A 65 -0.24 8.75 8.05
C GLY A 65 1.25 9.07 7.91
N PRO A 66 2.11 8.10 8.20
CA PRO A 66 3.56 8.30 8.35
C PRO A 66 4.28 8.59 7.04
N ILE A 67 5.47 9.18 7.16
CA ILE A 67 6.46 9.24 6.08
C ILE A 67 7.24 7.92 6.04
N TRP A 68 7.05 7.11 4.99
CA TRP A 68 7.70 5.80 4.83
C TRP A 68 8.74 5.75 3.72
N ALA A 69 8.75 6.75 2.84
CA ALA A 69 9.85 6.99 1.93
C ALA A 69 10.12 8.48 1.90
N LEU A 70 11.39 8.83 1.99
CA LEU A 70 11.88 10.20 1.97
C LEU A 70 13.19 10.24 1.20
N ASP A 71 13.30 11.13 0.22
CA ASP A 71 14.54 11.39 -0.50
C ASP A 71 14.61 12.84 -0.96
N PHE A 72 15.81 13.32 -1.25
CA PHE A 72 15.97 14.54 -2.03
C PHE A 72 15.95 14.18 -3.53
N SER A 73 15.35 15.05 -4.33
CA SER A 73 15.50 15.02 -5.80
C SER A 73 16.99 15.02 -6.21
N GLY A 74 17.28 14.57 -7.43
CA GLY A 74 18.67 14.43 -7.91
C GLY A 74 19.44 15.75 -8.04
N ASP A 75 18.74 16.86 -8.28
CA ASP A 75 19.27 18.23 -8.22
C ASP A 75 19.20 18.83 -6.79
N GLY A 76 18.39 18.23 -5.91
CA GLY A 76 18.26 18.57 -4.51
C GLY A 76 17.44 19.82 -4.26
N THR A 77 16.61 20.23 -5.21
CA THR A 77 15.67 21.36 -5.05
C THR A 77 14.37 20.94 -4.38
N ASP A 78 13.99 19.68 -4.55
CA ASP A 78 12.75 19.12 -4.03
C ASP A 78 13.00 18.01 -3.00
N ILE A 79 12.08 17.89 -2.04
CA ILE A 79 11.88 16.72 -1.20
C ILE A 79 10.80 15.82 -1.80
N LEU A 80 11.13 14.54 -1.95
CA LEU A 80 10.21 13.50 -2.38
C LEU A 80 9.76 12.71 -1.17
N ALA A 81 8.45 12.63 -0.96
CA ALA A 81 7.86 11.95 0.18
C ALA A 81 6.75 10.99 -0.25
N ALA A 82 6.70 9.80 0.35
CA ALA A 82 5.60 8.87 0.18
C ALA A 82 5.22 8.21 1.51
N GLY A 83 3.95 7.86 1.64
CA GLY A 83 3.36 7.26 2.83
C GLY A 83 2.33 6.19 2.48
N LEU A 84 1.18 6.22 3.17
CA LEU A 84 0.08 5.27 2.95
C LEU A 84 -0.67 5.48 1.62
N GLU A 85 -0.50 6.62 0.98
CA GLU A 85 -1.19 6.96 -0.25
C GLU A 85 -0.43 6.45 -1.48
N PRO A 86 -1.13 6.08 -2.58
CA PRO A 86 -0.50 5.70 -3.84
C PRO A 86 0.03 6.94 -4.60
N THR A 87 0.44 7.98 -3.88
CA THR A 87 0.89 9.27 -4.39
C THR A 87 2.27 9.55 -3.82
N VAL A 88 3.19 9.98 -4.68
CA VAL A 88 4.45 10.60 -4.24
C VAL A 88 4.23 12.11 -4.25
N TYR A 89 4.54 12.75 -3.13
CA TYR A 89 4.52 14.21 -3.00
C TYR A 89 5.92 14.75 -3.30
N ALA A 90 5.98 15.83 -4.09
CA ALA A 90 7.19 16.59 -4.34
C ALA A 90 7.03 17.99 -3.75
N TRP A 91 7.99 18.38 -2.90
CA TRP A 91 7.99 19.63 -2.16
C TRP A 91 9.22 20.46 -2.55
N PRO A 92 9.06 21.52 -3.37
CA PRO A 92 10.16 22.43 -3.66
C PRO A 92 10.60 23.15 -2.39
N LEU A 93 11.87 23.04 -2.03
CA LEU A 93 12.43 23.61 -0.79
C LEU A 93 12.41 25.14 -0.77
N ASP A 94 12.49 25.75 -1.95
CA ASP A 94 12.57 27.21 -2.11
C ASP A 94 11.20 27.87 -1.92
N THR A 95 10.13 27.27 -2.46
CA THR A 95 8.78 27.87 -2.44
C THR A 95 7.88 27.24 -1.38
N MET A 96 8.11 25.97 -1.03
CA MET A 96 7.21 25.16 -0.21
C MET A 96 5.76 25.12 -0.70
N GLU A 97 5.53 25.49 -1.96
CA GLU A 97 4.24 25.32 -2.59
C GLU A 97 4.11 23.87 -3.04
N PRO A 98 3.01 23.18 -2.69
CA PRO A 98 2.82 21.81 -3.13
C PRO A 98 2.83 21.78 -4.66
N TYR A 99 3.68 20.95 -5.26
CA TYR A 99 3.40 20.52 -6.62
C TYR A 99 2.04 19.83 -6.61
N SER A 100 1.19 20.15 -7.61
CA SER A 100 -0.09 19.45 -7.76
C SER A 100 0.15 17.94 -7.70
N PRO A 101 -0.56 17.20 -6.85
CA PRO A 101 -0.29 15.78 -6.67
C PRO A 101 -0.39 15.09 -8.03
N MET A 102 0.60 14.27 -8.37
CA MET A 102 0.49 13.38 -9.51
C MET A 102 -0.62 12.36 -9.19
N ALA A 103 -1.85 12.71 -9.58
CA ALA A 103 -3.08 11.92 -9.53
C ALA A 103 -3.17 10.90 -8.37
N GLY A 104 -3.74 11.31 -7.23
CA GLY A 104 -4.03 10.41 -6.11
C GLY A 104 -5.52 10.08 -6.01
N VAL A 105 -5.91 8.85 -6.34
CA VAL A 105 -7.19 8.29 -5.86
C VAL A 105 -6.99 7.86 -4.40
N ALA A 106 -7.82 8.34 -3.49
CA ALA A 106 -7.74 7.98 -2.08
C ALA A 106 -7.83 6.44 -1.92
N PRO A 107 -6.87 5.80 -1.22
CA PRO A 107 -6.90 4.35 -1.05
C PRO A 107 -8.08 3.92 -0.17
N SER A 108 -8.78 2.86 -0.59
CA SER A 108 -10.01 2.37 0.06
C SER A 108 -9.80 1.82 1.48
N PHE A 109 -8.57 1.50 1.89
CA PHE A 109 -8.25 0.91 3.20
C PHE A 109 -8.15 1.94 4.34
N LEU A 110 -8.22 3.25 4.06
CA LEU A 110 -8.17 4.32 5.07
C LEU A 110 -9.55 4.84 5.48
N ARG A 111 -10.62 4.11 5.17
CA ARG A 111 -11.98 4.42 5.61
C ARG A 111 -12.19 3.90 7.03
N ASP A 112 -12.94 4.66 7.82
CA ASP A 112 -13.29 4.31 9.20
C ASP A 112 -14.07 2.98 9.23
N PRO A 113 -13.60 1.94 9.94
CA PRO A 113 -14.29 0.65 10.00
C PRO A 113 -15.74 0.74 10.52
N ASP A 114 -16.06 1.75 11.32
CA ASP A 114 -17.42 1.96 11.86
C ASP A 114 -18.39 2.46 10.78
N THR A 115 -17.87 2.95 9.65
CA THR A 115 -18.68 3.37 8.49
C THR A 115 -18.94 2.25 7.48
N MET A 116 -18.40 1.05 7.72
CA MET A 116 -18.49 -0.09 6.81
C MET A 116 -19.46 -1.16 7.31
N GLU A 117 -20.07 -1.89 6.39
CA GLU A 117 -20.69 -3.18 6.71
C GLU A 117 -19.61 -4.22 7.06
N ASN A 118 -19.97 -5.27 7.79
CA ASN A 118 -19.01 -6.29 8.21
C ASN A 118 -18.27 -6.95 7.04
N GLY A 119 -19.00 -7.33 5.99
CA GLY A 119 -18.41 -7.91 4.79
C GLY A 119 -17.42 -6.99 4.07
N GLU A 120 -17.73 -5.69 4.01
CA GLU A 120 -16.81 -4.67 3.46
C GLU A 120 -15.54 -4.57 4.31
N ARG A 121 -15.65 -4.61 5.66
CA ARG A 121 -14.48 -4.63 6.54
C ARG A 121 -13.62 -5.86 6.32
N GLN A 122 -14.22 -7.05 6.18
CA GLN A 122 -13.46 -8.27 5.90
C GLN A 122 -12.72 -8.15 4.57
N PHE A 123 -13.37 -7.63 3.53
CA PHE A 123 -12.73 -7.35 2.23
C PHE A 123 -11.59 -6.35 2.36
N ALA A 124 -11.82 -5.22 3.04
CA ALA A 124 -10.82 -4.18 3.25
C ALA A 124 -9.54 -4.75 3.90
N ARG A 125 -9.69 -5.60 4.92
CA ARG A 125 -8.59 -6.18 5.69
C ARG A 125 -7.87 -7.32 4.98
N LYS A 126 -8.61 -8.16 4.25
CA LYS A 126 -8.10 -9.45 3.73
C LYS A 126 -7.81 -9.46 2.23
N CYS A 127 -8.47 -8.60 1.47
CA CYS A 127 -8.49 -8.68 0.01
C CYS A 127 -8.02 -7.39 -0.66
N SER A 128 -8.36 -6.22 -0.09
CA SER A 128 -8.26 -4.93 -0.77
C SER A 128 -6.85 -4.43 -1.06
N ILE A 129 -5.82 -5.06 -0.51
CA ILE A 129 -4.42 -4.76 -0.84
C ILE A 129 -4.02 -5.47 -2.13
N CYS A 130 -4.47 -6.71 -2.31
CA CYS A 130 -4.04 -7.58 -3.39
C CYS A 130 -5.00 -7.58 -4.58
N HIS A 131 -6.27 -7.27 -4.37
CA HIS A 131 -7.31 -7.46 -5.37
C HIS A 131 -8.03 -6.16 -5.71
N THR A 132 -8.41 -6.01 -6.98
CA THR A 132 -9.36 -4.98 -7.45
C THR A 132 -10.78 -5.56 -7.49
N LEU A 133 -11.79 -4.70 -7.36
CA LEU A 133 -13.20 -5.04 -7.61
C LEU A 133 -13.64 -4.68 -9.04
N THR A 134 -12.85 -3.85 -9.73
CA THR A 134 -13.08 -3.40 -11.11
C THR A 134 -12.36 -4.29 -12.12
N GLU A 135 -12.75 -4.18 -13.39
CA GLU A 135 -12.07 -4.88 -14.48
C GLU A 135 -10.57 -4.54 -14.53
N GLY A 136 -9.75 -5.55 -14.78
CA GLY A 136 -8.29 -5.45 -14.80
C GLY A 136 -7.63 -5.51 -13.40
N THR A 137 -6.42 -6.04 -13.37
CA THR A 137 -5.67 -6.30 -12.13
C THR A 137 -5.09 -5.05 -11.46
N ALA A 138 -5.04 -3.91 -12.18
CA ALA A 138 -4.34 -2.69 -11.79
C ALA A 138 -2.90 -2.95 -11.28
N ARG A 139 -2.22 -3.99 -11.82
CA ARG A 139 -0.89 -4.44 -11.38
C ARG A 139 -0.79 -4.77 -9.89
N ARG A 140 -1.89 -5.20 -9.26
CA ARG A 140 -1.88 -5.66 -7.88
C ARG A 140 -1.30 -7.07 -7.77
N ALA A 141 -1.00 -7.46 -6.52
CA ALA A 141 -0.44 -8.77 -6.19
C ALA A 141 -1.39 -9.95 -6.41
N GLY A 142 -2.68 -9.71 -6.66
CA GLY A 142 -3.69 -10.72 -6.95
C GLY A 142 -4.54 -10.35 -8.17
N PRO A 143 -5.25 -11.34 -8.75
CA PRO A 143 -6.14 -11.12 -9.89
C PRO A 143 -7.32 -10.20 -9.54
N SER A 144 -7.94 -9.58 -10.55
CA SER A 144 -9.20 -8.86 -10.34
C SER A 144 -10.31 -9.79 -9.84
N LEU A 145 -11.13 -9.31 -8.90
CA LEU A 145 -12.34 -10.00 -8.45
C LEU A 145 -13.56 -9.58 -9.26
N TYR A 146 -13.43 -8.72 -10.25
CA TYR A 146 -14.55 -8.37 -11.13
C TYR A 146 -15.14 -9.60 -11.80
N ARG A 147 -16.47 -9.76 -11.75
CA ARG A 147 -17.24 -10.94 -12.18
C ARG A 147 -16.69 -12.24 -11.56
N LEU A 148 -16.49 -12.23 -10.24
CA LEU A 148 -15.93 -13.37 -9.50
C LEU A 148 -16.83 -14.61 -9.58
N PHE A 149 -18.11 -14.47 -9.27
CA PHE A 149 -19.01 -15.62 -9.10
C PHE A 149 -19.31 -16.31 -10.44
N GLY A 150 -19.16 -17.65 -10.45
CA GLY A 150 -19.29 -18.49 -11.63
C GLY A 150 -18.03 -18.57 -12.49
N ARG A 151 -16.97 -17.81 -12.17
CA ARG A 151 -15.71 -17.83 -12.89
C ARG A 151 -14.84 -19.00 -12.44
N GLN A 152 -14.22 -19.68 -13.39
CA GLN A 152 -13.23 -20.72 -13.12
C GLN A 152 -11.97 -20.11 -12.49
N ALA A 153 -11.40 -20.75 -11.48
CA ALA A 153 -10.14 -20.34 -10.87
C ALA A 153 -9.00 -20.43 -11.90
N GLY A 154 -8.04 -19.50 -11.85
CA GLY A 154 -6.92 -19.51 -12.80
C GLY A 154 -7.22 -19.02 -14.22
N SER A 155 -8.42 -18.52 -14.51
CA SER A 155 -8.88 -18.28 -15.90
C SER A 155 -8.63 -16.89 -16.48
N LEU A 156 -8.16 -15.91 -15.70
CA LEU A 156 -7.91 -14.56 -16.22
C LEU A 156 -6.62 -14.50 -17.03
N GLY A 157 -6.72 -14.20 -18.33
CA GLY A 157 -5.57 -14.13 -19.23
C GLY A 157 -4.60 -12.97 -18.96
N ASP A 158 -5.00 -11.97 -18.18
CA ASP A 158 -4.17 -10.80 -17.81
C ASP A 158 -3.42 -10.98 -16.48
N TYR A 159 -3.44 -12.19 -15.90
CA TYR A 159 -2.79 -12.51 -14.64
C TYR A 159 -1.99 -13.81 -14.70
N THR A 160 -0.79 -13.82 -14.09
CA THR A 160 0.05 -15.02 -14.00
C THR A 160 -0.21 -15.76 -12.70
N TYR A 161 -0.88 -16.91 -12.80
CA TYR A 161 -1.25 -17.73 -11.65
C TYR A 161 -0.07 -18.57 -11.12
N SER A 162 -0.30 -19.26 -10.00
CA SER A 162 0.51 -20.40 -9.59
C SER A 162 0.16 -21.61 -10.45
N ASP A 163 1.12 -22.51 -10.65
CA ASP A 163 0.92 -23.78 -11.37
C ASP A 163 -0.24 -24.60 -10.76
N ALA A 164 -0.46 -24.47 -9.44
CA ALA A 164 -1.58 -25.10 -8.73
C ALA A 164 -2.98 -24.68 -9.20
N LEU A 165 -3.09 -23.55 -9.91
CA LEU A 165 -4.36 -23.03 -10.44
C LEU A 165 -4.47 -23.21 -11.95
N ASP A 166 -3.43 -23.72 -12.62
CA ASP A 166 -3.48 -24.02 -14.05
C ASP A 166 -4.44 -25.20 -14.29
N GLY A 167 -5.42 -25.01 -15.17
CA GLY A 167 -6.46 -26.00 -15.43
C GLY A 167 -7.32 -26.39 -14.23
N SER A 168 -7.42 -25.54 -13.19
CA SER A 168 -8.21 -25.85 -11.99
C SER A 168 -9.70 -26.07 -12.29
N ASP A 169 -10.29 -27.13 -11.74
CA ASP A 169 -11.73 -27.40 -11.83
C ASP A 169 -12.57 -26.55 -10.85
N ILE A 170 -11.93 -25.71 -10.03
CA ILE A 170 -12.63 -24.86 -9.06
C ILE A 170 -13.40 -23.77 -9.80
N VAL A 171 -14.69 -23.68 -9.52
CA VAL A 171 -15.54 -22.57 -9.95
C VAL A 171 -15.89 -21.74 -8.73
N TRP A 172 -15.63 -20.43 -8.79
CA TRP A 172 -15.89 -19.54 -7.66
C TRP A 172 -17.39 -19.40 -7.39
N SER A 173 -17.85 -20.11 -6.39
CA SER A 173 -19.18 -20.05 -5.80
C SER A 173 -19.10 -19.59 -4.34
N PRO A 174 -20.23 -19.22 -3.71
CA PRO A 174 -20.29 -18.96 -2.27
C PRO A 174 -19.62 -20.07 -1.44
N GLU A 175 -19.87 -21.33 -1.80
CA GLU A 175 -19.38 -22.51 -1.09
C GLU A 175 -17.86 -22.66 -1.24
N THR A 176 -17.32 -22.44 -2.44
CA THR A 176 -15.87 -22.51 -2.66
C THR A 176 -15.11 -21.36 -1.99
N ILE A 177 -15.72 -20.17 -1.93
CA ILE A 177 -15.13 -19.01 -1.24
C ILE A 177 -15.19 -19.22 0.27
N ASP A 178 -16.30 -19.73 0.81
CA ASP A 178 -16.42 -20.10 2.22
C ASP A 178 -15.34 -21.13 2.60
N ALA A 179 -15.22 -22.21 1.83
CA ALA A 179 -14.23 -23.26 2.05
C ALA A 179 -12.78 -22.73 1.97
N LEU A 180 -12.49 -21.85 1.01
CA LEU A 180 -11.18 -21.22 0.86
C LEU A 180 -10.77 -20.48 2.14
N PHE A 181 -11.67 -19.71 2.76
CA PHE A 181 -11.36 -18.94 3.97
C PHE A 181 -11.50 -19.76 5.26
N ASP A 182 -12.34 -20.80 5.28
CA ASP A 182 -12.45 -21.70 6.41
C ASP A 182 -11.21 -22.58 6.55
N GLN A 183 -10.76 -23.20 5.47
CA GLN A 183 -9.59 -24.08 5.44
C GLN A 183 -8.27 -23.29 5.34
N GLY A 184 -8.32 -22.16 4.63
CA GLY A 184 -7.17 -21.34 4.29
C GLY A 184 -6.61 -21.68 2.89
N PRO A 185 -6.05 -20.69 2.15
CA PRO A 185 -5.64 -20.86 0.76
C PRO A 185 -4.68 -22.02 0.50
N GLU A 186 -3.64 -22.19 1.32
CA GLU A 186 -2.65 -23.26 1.14
C GLU A 186 -3.25 -24.66 1.35
N HIS A 187 -4.29 -24.78 2.18
CA HIS A 187 -4.95 -26.07 2.40
C HIS A 187 -5.98 -26.37 1.32
N TYR A 188 -6.72 -25.35 0.89
CA TYR A 188 -7.75 -25.49 -0.13
C TYR A 188 -7.17 -25.64 -1.54
N VAL A 189 -6.07 -24.93 -1.85
CA VAL A 189 -5.32 -25.01 -3.11
C VAL A 189 -3.82 -25.11 -2.79
N PRO A 190 -3.29 -26.32 -2.53
CA PRO A 190 -1.88 -26.51 -2.22
C PRO A 190 -0.96 -25.96 -3.30
N GLY A 191 0.04 -25.16 -2.92
CA GLY A 191 0.95 -24.49 -3.87
C GLY A 191 0.40 -23.20 -4.48
N THR A 192 -0.71 -22.67 -3.95
CA THR A 192 -1.18 -21.33 -4.32
C THR A 192 -0.20 -20.24 -3.89
N LYS A 193 -0.11 -19.16 -4.68
CA LYS A 193 0.64 -17.95 -4.30
C LYS A 193 -0.16 -17.03 -3.37
N MET A 194 -1.44 -17.32 -3.11
CA MET A 194 -2.27 -16.53 -2.20
C MET A 194 -1.80 -16.73 -0.75
N PRO A 195 -1.42 -15.66 -0.02
CA PRO A 195 -1.00 -15.79 1.37
C PRO A 195 -2.08 -16.41 2.26
N MET A 196 -1.66 -17.08 3.33
CA MET A 196 -2.57 -17.72 4.28
C MET A 196 -3.47 -16.67 4.95
N GLN A 197 -4.77 -16.68 4.61
CA GLN A 197 -5.79 -15.82 5.17
C GLN A 197 -6.99 -16.67 5.57
N ARG A 198 -7.25 -16.81 6.87
CA ARG A 198 -8.45 -17.49 7.39
C ARG A 198 -9.42 -16.49 8.01
N ILE A 199 -10.70 -16.82 7.91
CA ILE A 199 -11.79 -16.14 8.62
C ILE A 199 -12.56 -17.23 9.37
N THR A 200 -12.34 -17.29 10.68
CA THR A 200 -12.87 -18.39 11.52
C THR A 200 -14.36 -18.24 11.82
N GLY A 201 -14.89 -17.01 11.81
CA GLY A 201 -16.30 -16.75 12.03
C GLY A 201 -17.12 -17.12 10.79
N PRO A 202 -18.10 -18.03 10.86
CA PRO A 202 -18.95 -18.37 9.72
C PRO A 202 -19.79 -17.16 9.27
N ASP A 203 -20.29 -16.36 10.21
CA ASP A 203 -21.06 -15.15 9.90
C ASP A 203 -20.18 -14.09 9.20
N ASP A 204 -18.93 -13.93 9.63
CA ASP A 204 -17.97 -13.04 8.96
C ASP A 204 -17.69 -13.46 7.51
N ARG A 205 -17.61 -14.78 7.25
CA ARG A 205 -17.45 -15.30 5.89
C ARG A 205 -18.70 -15.09 5.05
N ALA A 206 -19.88 -15.35 5.62
CA ALA A 206 -21.16 -15.12 4.95
C ALA A 206 -21.30 -13.64 4.55
N ASP A 207 -21.00 -12.72 5.46
CA ASP A 207 -21.03 -11.28 5.20
C ASP A 207 -20.03 -10.88 4.10
N LEU A 208 -18.80 -11.43 4.13
CA LEU A 208 -17.81 -11.20 3.08
C LEU A 208 -18.31 -11.68 1.72
N ILE A 209 -18.90 -12.87 1.65
CA ILE A 209 -19.44 -13.45 0.41
C ILE A 209 -20.55 -12.55 -0.15
N ASP A 210 -21.46 -12.08 0.71
CA ASP A 210 -22.55 -11.20 0.29
C ASP A 210 -22.06 -9.81 -0.14
N TYR A 211 -21.02 -9.29 0.50
CA TYR A 211 -20.32 -8.10 0.01
C TYR A 211 -19.71 -8.34 -1.37
N LEU A 212 -18.94 -9.42 -1.55
CA LEU A 212 -18.31 -9.75 -2.83
C LEU A 212 -19.34 -9.91 -3.94
N ARG A 213 -20.51 -10.53 -3.68
CA ARG A 213 -21.58 -10.66 -4.69
C ARG A 213 -22.03 -9.32 -5.24
N ARG A 214 -22.22 -8.34 -4.35
CA ARG A 214 -22.64 -6.98 -4.74
C ARG A 214 -21.50 -6.17 -5.36
N ALA A 215 -20.29 -6.33 -4.83
CA ALA A 215 -19.14 -5.50 -5.17
C ALA A 215 -18.40 -5.95 -6.45
N THR A 216 -18.63 -7.19 -6.90
CA THR A 216 -17.93 -7.77 -8.06
C THR A 216 -18.76 -7.81 -9.34
N VAL A 217 -20.02 -7.38 -9.31
CA VAL A 217 -20.82 -7.23 -10.54
C VAL A 217 -20.49 -5.90 -11.24
N SER A 218 -20.80 -5.79 -12.53
CA SER A 218 -20.72 -4.52 -13.27
C SER A 218 -21.60 -3.49 -12.57
N GLN A 219 -20.99 -2.41 -12.09
CA GLN A 219 -21.74 -1.20 -11.81
C GLN A 219 -22.05 -0.58 -13.17
N GLU A 220 -23.34 -0.60 -13.55
CA GLU A 220 -23.88 0.13 -14.70
C GLU A 220 -23.68 1.64 -14.55
#